data_AF-A0A3A4PT57-F1
#
_entry.id   AF-A0A3A4PT57-F1
#
_cell.length_a   1.000
_cell.length_b   1.000
_cell.length_c   1.000
_cell.angle_alpha   90.00
_cell.angle_beta   90.00
_cell.angle_gamma   90.00
#
_symmetry.space_group_name_H-M   'P 1'
#
loop_
_entity.id
_entity.type
_entity.pdbx_description
1 polymer ?
#
loop_
_entity_poly.entity_id
_entity_poly.type
_entity_poly.pdbx_seq_one_letter_code
_entity_poly.pdbx_strand_id
1 'polypeptide(L)' 'MIFEGDPIQLHDSRSLIKPAFDMAVALAHAIYDCYYLALAQEHDASVVTADRKFYERVMKSPYAHRIRWVEEPPVVLTEV' A
#
# COMPACT_ATOMS: atom_id res chain seq x y z
N MET A 1 9.57 -21.35 13.13
CA MET A 1 9.24 -20.42 12.04
C MET A 1 8.56 -19.26 12.72
N ILE A 2 9.24 -18.12 12.86
CA ILE A 2 8.91 -17.09 13.85
C ILE A 2 7.83 -16.19 13.24
N PHE A 3 6.54 -16.40 13.58
CA PHE A 3 5.42 -15.42 13.60
C PHE A 3 4.17 -16.04 14.28
N GLU A 4 4.33 -16.98 15.21
CA GLU A 4 3.19 -17.59 15.89
C GLU A 4 2.78 -16.68 17.06
N GLY A 5 1.82 -15.77 16.80
CA GLY A 5 1.28 -14.82 17.79
C GLY A 5 1.40 -13.33 17.44
N ASP A 6 2.08 -12.96 16.36
CA ASP A 6 2.18 -11.57 15.91
C ASP A 6 0.93 -11.15 15.11
N PRO A 7 0.48 -9.88 15.16
CA PRO A 7 -0.66 -9.38 14.39
C PRO A 7 -0.40 -9.30 12.88
N ILE A 8 0.71 -9.87 12.40
CA ILE A 8 1.18 -9.81 11.02
C ILE A 8 0.85 -11.11 10.32
N GLN A 9 0.02 -11.04 9.29
CA GLN A 9 -0.32 -12.17 8.43
C GLN A 9 0.49 -12.10 7.14
N LEU A 10 1.17 -13.19 6.78
CA LEU A 10 1.92 -13.29 5.54
C LEU A 10 1.00 -13.80 4.42
N HIS A 11 1.01 -13.11 3.29
CA HIS A 11 0.25 -13.49 2.10
C HIS A 11 1.19 -13.87 0.96
N ASP A 12 0.82 -14.92 0.22
CA ASP A 12 1.57 -15.35 -0.96
C ASP A 12 1.43 -14.33 -2.09
N SER A 13 2.55 -13.92 -2.68
CA SER A 13 2.55 -12.89 -3.73
C SER A 13 2.24 -13.44 -5.13
N ARG A 14 2.25 -14.75 -5.36
CA ARG A 14 2.12 -15.34 -6.70
C ARG A 14 0.74 -15.07 -7.31
N SER A 15 -0.33 -15.13 -6.50
CA SER A 15 -1.69 -14.77 -6.95
C SER A 15 -1.81 -13.30 -7.30
N LEU A 16 -0.97 -12.45 -6.71
CA LEU A 16 -1.01 -11.00 -6.85
C LEU A 16 -0.21 -10.48 -8.05
N ILE A 17 0.67 -11.29 -8.67
CA ILE A 17 1.55 -10.85 -9.77
C ILE A 17 0.75 -10.16 -10.88
N LYS A 18 -0.30 -10.83 -11.38
CA LYS A 18 -1.11 -10.30 -12.48
C LYS A 18 -1.86 -9.02 -12.09
N PRO A 19 -2.68 -8.98 -11.03
CA PRO A 19 -3.39 -7.75 -10.67
C PRO A 19 -2.43 -6.61 -10.31
N ALA A 20 -1.32 -6.87 -9.63
CA ALA A 20 -0.32 -5.86 -9.32
C ALA A 20 0.34 -5.29 -10.58
N PHE A 21 0.64 -6.14 -11.58
CA PHE A 21 1.18 -5.69 -12.86
C PHE A 21 0.18 -4.82 -13.64
N ASP A 22 -1.08 -5.25 -13.72
CA ASP A 22 -2.15 -4.49 -14.38
C ASP A 22 -2.33 -3.11 -13.72
N MET A 23 -2.29 -3.05 -12.38
CA MET A 23 -2.31 -1.80 -11.61
C MET A 23 -1.07 -0.94 -11.85
N ALA A 24 0.12 -1.54 -11.90
CA ALA A 24 1.38 -0.82 -12.14
C ALA A 24 1.40 -0.12 -13.50
N VAL A 25 0.89 -0.80 -14.53
CA VAL A 25 0.71 -0.22 -15.87
C VAL A 25 -0.32 0.90 -15.83
N ALA A 26 -1.50 0.68 -15.24
CA ALA A 26 -2.57 1.67 -15.18
C ALA A 26 -2.19 2.93 -14.39
N LEU A 27 -1.43 2.77 -13.31
CA LEU A 27 -0.99 3.86 -12.44
C LEU A 27 0.32 4.49 -12.90
N ALA A 28 1.04 3.86 -13.82
CA ALA A 28 2.43 4.17 -14.16
C ALA A 28 3.28 4.34 -12.88
N HIS A 29 3.25 3.30 -12.04
CA HIS A 29 3.91 3.26 -10.73
C HIS A 29 4.64 1.93 -10.53
N ALA A 30 5.54 1.85 -9.53
CA ALA A 30 6.33 0.65 -9.33
C ALA A 30 5.43 -0.55 -8.95
N ILE A 31 5.79 -1.73 -9.47
CA ILE A 31 5.01 -2.96 -9.24
C ILE A 31 4.97 -3.35 -7.76
N TYR A 32 6.04 -3.06 -7.00
CA TYR A 32 6.15 -3.37 -5.58
C TYR A 32 5.05 -2.68 -4.76
N ASP A 33 4.77 -1.41 -5.02
CA ASP A 33 3.69 -0.68 -4.35
C ASP A 33 2.32 -1.21 -4.77
N CYS A 34 2.19 -1.63 -6.03
CA CYS A 34 0.96 -2.20 -6.57
C CYS A 34 0.65 -3.59 -6.00
N TYR A 35 1.61 -4.33 -5.44
CA TYR A 35 1.32 -5.56 -4.69
C TYR A 35 0.46 -5.28 -3.45
N TYR A 36 0.76 -4.21 -2.71
CA TYR A 36 -0.06 -3.84 -1.55
C TYR A 36 -1.46 -3.44 -1.97
N LEU A 37 -1.62 -2.74 -3.09
CA LEU A 37 -2.93 -2.36 -3.62
C LEU A 37 -3.73 -3.57 -4.12
N ALA A 38 -3.06 -4.52 -4.78
CA ALA A 38 -3.67 -5.78 -5.20
C ALA A 38 -4.12 -6.62 -4.00
N LEU A 39 -3.27 -6.73 -2.97
CA LEU A 39 -3.63 -7.42 -1.73
C LEU A 39 -4.82 -6.74 -1.02
N ALA A 40 -4.80 -5.40 -0.93
CA ALA A 40 -5.91 -4.65 -0.36
C ALA A 40 -7.21 -4.86 -1.15
N GLN A 41 -7.14 -5.02 -2.48
CA GLN A 41 -8.31 -5.36 -3.28
C GLN A 41 -8.81 -6.79 -3.00
N GLU A 42 -7.93 -7.78 -2.87
CA GLU A 42 -8.29 -9.18 -2.58
C GLU A 42 -8.99 -9.33 -1.22
N HIS A 43 -8.58 -8.54 -0.23
CA HIS A 43 -9.08 -8.61 1.15
C HIS A 43 -10.15 -7.55 1.49
N ASP A 44 -10.65 -6.82 0.50
CA ASP A 44 -11.52 -5.65 0.67
C ASP A 44 -11.04 -4.65 1.73
N ALA A 45 -9.72 -4.43 1.77
CA ALA A 45 -9.04 -3.56 2.72
C ALA A 45 -8.55 -2.26 2.05
N SER A 46 -7.84 -1.45 2.83
CA SER A 46 -7.12 -0.27 2.35
C SER A 46 -5.63 -0.36 2.67
N VAL A 47 -4.80 0.10 1.73
CA VAL A 47 -3.37 0.32 1.98
C VAL A 47 -3.21 1.57 2.82
N VAL A 48 -2.57 1.45 3.98
CA VAL A 48 -2.09 2.59 4.76
C VAL A 48 -0.63 2.81 4.38
N THR A 49 -0.27 4.01 3.92
CA THR A 49 1.10 4.28 3.43
C THR A 49 1.64 5.63 3.90
N ALA A 50 2.96 5.67 4.12
CA ALA A 50 3.77 6.88 4.28
C ALA A 50 4.45 7.31 2.97
N ASP A 51 4.22 6.60 1.86
CA ASP A 51 4.67 7.04 0.54
C ASP A 51 3.66 8.02 -0.06
N ARG A 52 3.99 9.31 0.03
CA ARG A 52 3.14 10.39 -0.49
C ARG A 52 2.95 10.30 -2.01
N LYS A 53 3.99 9.91 -2.77
CA LYS A 53 3.90 9.83 -4.23
C LYS A 53 2.94 8.71 -4.65
N PHE A 54 3.00 7.58 -3.97
CA PHE A 54 2.07 6.47 -4.19
C PHE A 54 0.64 6.88 -3.81
N TYR A 55 0.46 7.48 -2.62
CA TYR A 55 -0.82 8.00 -2.17
C TYR A 55 -1.47 8.94 -3.19
N GLU A 56 -0.75 9.98 -3.61
CA GLU A 56 -1.24 10.97 -4.57
C GLU A 56 -1.55 10.35 -5.95
N ARG A 57 -0.79 9.33 -6.36
CA ARG A 57 -1.02 8.62 -7.61
C ARG A 57 -2.31 7.80 -7.56
N VAL A 58 -2.49 7.01 -6.51
CA VAL A 58 -3.66 6.13 -6.34
C VAL A 58 -4.94 6.93 -6.11
N MET A 59 -4.87 8.05 -5.39
CA MET A 59 -6.01 8.96 -5.19
C MET A 59 -6.59 9.53 -6.48
N LYS A 60 -5.81 9.55 -7.57
CA LYS A 60 -6.25 9.99 -8.92
C LYS A 60 -6.72 8.83 -9.81
N SER A 61 -7.00 7.67 -9.23
CA SER A 61 -7.36 6.44 -9.93
C SER A 61 -8.68 5.85 -9.39
N PRO A 62 -9.25 4.84 -10.06
CA PRO A 62 -10.40 4.09 -9.53
C PRO A 62 -10.17 3.45 -8.14
N TYR A 63 -8.91 3.29 -7.74
CA TYR A 63 -8.53 2.66 -6.46
C TYR A 63 -8.42 3.65 -5.29
N ALA A 64 -8.84 4.91 -5.45
CA ALA A 64 -8.74 5.93 -4.40
C ALA A 64 -9.39 5.52 -3.06
N HIS A 65 -10.47 4.73 -3.11
CA HIS A 65 -11.14 4.21 -1.92
C HIS A 65 -10.32 3.19 -1.13
N ARG A 66 -9.24 2.65 -1.70
CA ARG A 66 -8.35 1.61 -1.12
C ARG A 66 -7.02 2.15 -0.62
N ILE A 67 -6.83 3.46 -0.51
CA ILE A 67 -5.59 4.02 0.04
C ILE A 67 -5.86 5.04 1.14
N ARG A 68 -4.99 5.06 2.16
CA ARG A 68 -5.04 5.96 3.31
C ARG A 68 -3.63 6.49 3.60
N TRP A 69 -3.54 7.78 3.89
CA TRP A 69 -2.31 8.42 4.33
C TRP A 69 -2.12 8.16 5.83
N VAL A 70 -0.92 7.73 6.24
CA VAL A 70 -0.58 7.45 7.65
C VAL A 70 -0.19 8.70 8.44
N GLU A 71 -0.61 9.89 7.98
CA GLU A 71 -0.22 11.21 8.49
C GLU A 71 1.29 11.51 8.47
N GLU A 72 1.64 12.80 8.53
CA GLU A 72 3.04 13.21 8.71
C GLU A 72 3.39 13.05 10.20
N PRO A 73 4.58 12.53 10.54
CA PRO A 73 5.00 12.45 11.93
C PRO A 73 5.02 13.87 12.55
N PRO A 74 4.64 14.02 13.82
CA PRO A 74 4.64 15.32 14.47
C PRO A 74 6.02 15.96 14.41
N VAL A 75 6.05 17.26 14.07
CA VAL A 75 7.29 18.04 14.04
C VAL A 75 7.85 18.08 15.46
N VAL A 76 8.96 17.39 15.69
CA VAL A 76 9.72 17.52 16.95
C VAL A 76 10.34 18.91 16.93
N LEU A 77 9.77 19.82 17.73
CA LEU A 77 10.44 21.09 18.02
C LEU A 77 11.67 20.77 18.87
N THR A 78 12.84 20.73 18.24
CA THR A 78 14.10 20.80 18.99
C THR A 78 14.14 22.17 19.67
N GLU A 79 14.01 22.18 20.99
CA GLU A 79 14.32 23.35 21.81
C GLU A 79 15.76 23.77 21.49
N VAL A 80 15.92 25.04 21.11
CA VAL A 80 17.19 25.71 20.79
C VAL A 80 17.86 26.14 22.09
#